data_AF-A0A6A5UWJ2-F1
#
_entry.id   AF-A0A6A5UWJ2-F1
#
_cell.length_a   1.000
_cell.length_b   1.000
_cell.length_c   1.000
_cell.angle_alpha   90.00
_cell.angle_beta   90.00
_cell.angle_gamma   90.00
#
_symmetry.space_group_name_H-M   'P 1'
#
loop_
_entity.id
_entity.type
_entity.pdbx_description
1 polymer ?
#
loop_
_entity_poly.entity_id
_entity_poly.type
_entity_poly.pdbx_seq_one_letter_code
_entity_poly.pdbx_strand_id
1 'polypeptide(L)'
;MSTKFSSLPVVDVGALKAAEVSSEVNAELSQNLYHVFATTGFAYLVNVPLSFDHDEIFDLSREFFTLPQDQKMRLAKKSFRPSHSNTYRGYFPTQLHLTPDNLKEGFEIGNPTANHGPHNTAKTQKINLSETNVWPDATVFSKQQRLEQMYNELQDLSSKLLSLLATSLGKDSDFVSSWLDDSLSTLRLLHYPPVPQAATQQPEQGESVRLSCTPHTDSGILTLLHQDATGGLEVLNAAGEWIPAPYISGSIVVNIGDLMARVSGSRFKATMHRVRAPPPNPNSTDPRFGRFSIPFFFEPGENCVLPVEGEEGEVVYGEWVRKKMSTFVEFQEDSGYDTGTTEEM
;
A
#
# COMPACT_ATOMS: atom_id res chain seq x y z
N MET A 1 -8.57 17.46 -15.60
CA MET A 1 -7.12 17.62 -15.87
C MET A 1 -6.41 17.70 -14.52
N SER A 2 -5.15 17.26 -14.41
CA SER A 2 -4.40 17.51 -13.16
C SER A 2 -4.24 19.01 -12.94
N THR A 3 -4.33 19.46 -11.69
CA THR A 3 -4.29 20.89 -11.32
C THR A 3 -2.97 21.27 -10.65
N LYS A 4 -2.71 22.58 -10.57
CA LYS A 4 -1.69 23.12 -9.68
C LYS A 4 -2.27 23.18 -8.27
N PHE A 5 -1.54 22.65 -7.30
CA PHE A 5 -1.89 22.70 -5.88
C PHE A 5 -0.60 22.91 -5.06
N SER A 6 -0.74 23.51 -3.88
CA SER A 6 0.36 23.77 -2.91
C SER A 6 0.22 22.94 -1.63
N SER A 7 -0.88 22.20 -1.48
CA SER A 7 -1.19 21.28 -0.39
C SER A 7 -2.20 20.25 -0.89
N LEU A 8 -2.24 19.05 -0.31
CA LEU A 8 -3.30 18.08 -0.62
C LEU A 8 -4.65 18.54 -0.03
N PRO A 9 -5.79 18.27 -0.71
CA PRO A 9 -7.11 18.47 -0.14
C PRO A 9 -7.34 17.64 1.13
N VAL A 10 -8.16 18.16 2.04
CA VAL A 10 -8.65 17.45 3.22
C VAL A 10 -10.15 17.24 3.06
N VAL A 11 -10.62 15.99 3.20
CA VAL A 11 -12.02 15.60 3.07
C VAL A 11 -12.48 14.99 4.38
N ASP A 12 -13.57 15.53 4.94
CA ASP A 12 -14.23 14.93 6.10
C ASP A 12 -15.12 13.77 5.64
N VAL A 13 -14.84 12.57 6.14
CA VAL A 13 -15.63 11.36 5.87
C VAL A 13 -16.40 10.88 7.10
N GLY A 14 -16.57 11.74 8.11
CA GLY A 14 -17.27 11.44 9.36
C GLY A 14 -18.72 10.98 9.18
N ALA A 15 -19.37 11.34 8.07
CA ALA A 15 -20.67 10.79 7.68
C ALA A 15 -20.68 9.25 7.60
N LEU A 16 -19.56 8.62 7.20
CA LEU A 16 -19.42 7.17 7.06
C LEU A 16 -19.38 6.39 8.39
N LYS A 17 -19.43 7.10 9.53
CA LYS A 17 -19.63 6.53 10.87
C LYS A 17 -21.10 6.20 11.17
N ALA A 18 -22.05 6.82 10.47
CA ALA A 18 -23.46 6.51 10.61
C ALA A 18 -23.78 5.16 9.95
N ALA A 19 -24.73 4.41 10.53
CA ALA A 19 -25.23 3.16 9.93
C ALA A 19 -25.98 3.42 8.62
N GLU A 20 -26.67 4.56 8.54
CA GLU A 20 -27.33 5.07 7.34
C GLU A 20 -26.89 6.52 7.09
N VAL A 21 -26.60 6.86 5.83
CA VAL A 21 -26.25 8.20 5.39
C VAL A 21 -27.34 8.69 4.44
N SER A 22 -27.92 9.86 4.70
CA SER A 22 -28.93 10.49 3.83
C SER A 22 -28.41 10.66 2.40
N SER A 23 -29.29 10.53 1.42
CA SER A 23 -29.00 10.67 -0.02
C SER A 23 -28.23 11.95 -0.35
N GLU A 24 -28.55 13.05 0.31
CA GLU A 24 -27.99 14.38 0.05
C GLU A 24 -26.52 14.44 0.48
N VAL A 25 -26.23 14.03 1.72
CA VAL A 25 -24.85 13.95 2.27
C VAL A 25 -24.00 12.94 1.51
N ASN A 26 -24.58 11.81 1.08
CA ASN A 26 -23.90 10.82 0.27
C ASN A 26 -23.51 11.40 -1.11
N ALA A 27 -24.44 12.07 -1.79
CA ALA A 27 -24.19 12.72 -3.08
C ALA A 27 -23.17 13.87 -2.98
N GLU A 28 -23.23 14.68 -1.91
CA GLU A 28 -22.25 15.75 -1.65
C GLU A 28 -20.84 15.18 -1.45
N LEU A 29 -20.69 14.16 -0.59
CA LEU A 29 -19.41 13.49 -0.36
C LEU A 29 -18.88 12.82 -1.63
N SER A 30 -19.74 12.14 -2.38
CA SER A 30 -19.42 11.51 -3.67
C SER A 30 -18.86 12.53 -4.67
N GLN A 31 -19.49 13.70 -4.81
CA GLN A 31 -19.01 14.77 -5.69
C GLN A 31 -17.72 15.44 -5.20
N ASN A 32 -17.55 15.61 -3.88
CA ASN A 32 -16.31 16.14 -3.31
C ASN A 32 -15.12 15.20 -3.58
N LEU A 33 -15.30 13.90 -3.33
CA LEU A 33 -14.30 12.87 -3.64
C LEU A 33 -13.97 12.85 -5.14
N TYR A 34 -14.98 12.94 -6.02
CA TYR A 34 -14.74 13.06 -7.46
C TYR A 34 -13.86 14.26 -7.81
N HIS A 35 -14.18 15.45 -7.28
CA HIS A 35 -13.40 16.66 -7.54
C HIS A 35 -11.94 16.48 -7.11
N VAL A 36 -11.71 15.96 -5.91
CA VAL A 36 -10.36 15.74 -5.36
C VAL A 36 -9.56 14.72 -6.19
N PHE A 37 -10.15 13.56 -6.50
CA PHE A 37 -9.44 12.50 -7.24
C PHE A 37 -9.33 12.75 -8.74
N ALA A 38 -10.17 13.60 -9.35
CA ALA A 38 -10.05 14.03 -10.74
C ALA A 38 -9.04 15.17 -10.97
N THR A 39 -8.66 15.89 -9.91
CA THR A 39 -7.75 17.05 -9.95
C THR A 39 -6.37 16.76 -9.35
N THR A 40 -6.36 16.22 -8.13
CA THR A 40 -5.14 15.98 -7.33
C THR A 40 -4.74 14.51 -7.35
N GLY A 41 -5.72 13.59 -7.34
CA GLY A 41 -5.47 12.15 -7.25
C GLY A 41 -5.07 11.65 -5.84
N PHE A 42 -4.89 12.58 -4.90
CA PHE A 42 -4.53 12.38 -3.50
C PHE A 42 -5.46 13.22 -2.61
N ALA A 43 -5.75 12.71 -1.40
CA ALA A 43 -6.49 13.39 -0.35
C ALA A 43 -5.95 13.03 1.03
N TYR A 44 -6.18 13.87 2.03
CA TYR A 44 -6.33 13.42 3.41
C TYR A 44 -7.80 13.13 3.68
N LEU A 45 -8.11 11.99 4.29
CA LEU A 45 -9.43 11.74 4.88
C LEU A 45 -9.35 11.88 6.39
N VAL A 46 -10.23 12.70 6.97
CA VAL A 46 -10.37 12.91 8.42
C VAL A 46 -11.69 12.36 8.93
N ASN A 47 -11.78 12.12 10.25
CA ASN A 47 -12.94 11.52 10.91
C ASN A 47 -13.32 10.13 10.36
N VAL A 48 -12.33 9.34 9.92
CA VAL A 48 -12.52 7.97 9.41
C VAL A 48 -13.26 7.05 10.41
N PRO A 49 -14.11 6.11 9.93
CA PRO A 49 -14.88 5.20 10.76
C PRO A 49 -14.08 3.96 11.19
N LEU A 50 -12.84 4.15 11.66
CA LEU A 50 -11.98 3.08 12.17
C LEU A 50 -12.10 2.98 13.70
N SER A 51 -11.95 1.78 14.25
CA SER A 51 -11.84 1.51 15.69
C SER A 51 -10.43 1.70 16.24
N PHE A 52 -9.49 2.10 15.38
CA PHE A 52 -8.08 2.34 15.66
C PHE A 52 -7.81 3.84 15.70
N ASP A 53 -7.00 4.28 16.66
CA ASP A 53 -6.32 5.57 16.55
C ASP A 53 -4.93 5.39 15.90
N HIS A 54 -4.29 6.51 15.58
CA HIS A 54 -2.98 6.48 14.91
C HIS A 54 -1.87 5.94 15.80
N ASP A 55 -1.91 6.19 17.10
CA ASP A 55 -0.85 5.77 18.02
C ASP A 55 -0.89 4.23 18.15
N GLU A 56 -2.07 3.63 18.26
CA GLU A 56 -2.24 2.18 18.22
C GLU A 56 -1.70 1.55 16.93
N ILE A 57 -1.96 2.15 15.75
CA ILE A 57 -1.48 1.61 14.47
C ILE A 57 0.06 1.60 14.41
N PHE A 58 0.71 2.66 14.89
CA PHE A 58 2.18 2.70 14.95
C PHE A 58 2.74 1.81 16.06
N ASP A 59 2.03 1.62 17.17
CA ASP A 59 2.40 0.69 18.24
C ASP A 59 2.33 -0.77 17.78
N LEU A 60 1.30 -1.17 17.05
CA LEU A 60 1.18 -2.50 16.42
C LEU A 60 2.33 -2.78 15.46
N SER A 61 2.69 -1.79 14.64
CA SER A 61 3.83 -1.86 13.73
C SER A 61 5.16 -1.97 14.49
N ARG A 62 5.35 -1.15 15.53
CA ARG A 62 6.56 -1.16 16.35
C ARG A 62 6.73 -2.47 17.13
N GLU A 63 5.66 -3.02 17.70
CA GLU A 63 5.70 -4.33 18.39
C GLU A 63 6.26 -5.40 17.45
N PHE A 64 5.75 -5.49 16.21
CA PHE A 64 6.29 -6.42 15.21
C PHE A 64 7.77 -6.15 14.88
N PHE A 65 8.16 -4.91 14.58
CA PHE A 65 9.53 -4.63 14.14
C PHE A 65 10.58 -4.71 15.26
N THR A 66 10.16 -4.60 16.52
CA THR A 66 11.02 -4.87 17.71
C THR A 66 11.22 -6.35 18.02
N LEU A 67 10.52 -7.27 17.35
CA LEU A 67 10.76 -8.71 17.50
C LEU A 67 12.22 -9.05 17.14
N PRO A 68 12.84 -10.04 17.83
CA PRO A 68 14.17 -10.50 17.49
C PRO A 68 14.28 -10.91 16.02
N GLN A 69 15.42 -10.62 15.39
CA GLN A 69 15.61 -10.82 13.94
C GLN A 69 15.36 -12.27 13.51
N ASP A 70 15.67 -13.27 14.35
CA ASP A 70 15.40 -14.67 14.05
C ASP A 70 13.88 -14.97 14.01
N GLN A 71 13.05 -14.28 14.80
CA GLN A 71 11.59 -14.40 14.76
C GLN A 71 11.04 -13.81 13.46
N LYS A 72 11.46 -12.58 13.10
CA LYS A 72 11.07 -11.95 11.83
C LYS A 72 11.50 -12.81 10.63
N MET A 73 12.72 -13.35 10.65
CA MET A 73 13.24 -14.23 9.59
C MET A 73 12.59 -15.63 9.54
N ARG A 74 11.78 -16.06 10.52
CA ARG A 74 10.91 -17.25 10.39
C ARG A 74 9.70 -17.00 9.49
N LEU A 75 9.37 -15.73 9.23
CA LEU A 75 8.25 -15.31 8.37
C LEU A 75 8.73 -14.82 7.00
N ALA A 76 10.04 -14.85 6.76
CA ALA A 76 10.65 -14.35 5.53
C ALA A 76 10.04 -15.02 4.29
N LYS A 77 9.80 -14.27 3.21
CA LYS A 77 9.39 -14.85 1.92
C LYS A 77 10.49 -15.75 1.35
N LYS A 78 10.11 -16.70 0.49
CA LYS A 78 11.01 -17.65 -0.17
C LYS A 78 12.21 -16.97 -0.86
N SER A 79 12.01 -15.80 -1.49
CA SER A 79 13.09 -15.01 -2.11
C SER A 79 14.18 -14.51 -1.15
N PHE A 80 13.88 -14.44 0.15
CA PHE A 80 14.84 -14.11 1.21
C PHE A 80 15.28 -15.33 2.04
N ARG A 81 14.55 -16.45 1.90
CA ARG A 81 14.83 -17.72 2.59
C ARG A 81 14.30 -18.90 1.78
N PRO A 82 15.09 -19.47 0.85
CA PRO A 82 14.62 -20.46 -0.13
C PRO A 82 13.98 -21.74 0.45
N SER A 83 14.20 -22.04 1.74
CA SER A 83 13.57 -23.15 2.46
C SER A 83 12.13 -22.90 2.91
N HIS A 84 11.59 -21.69 2.69
CA HIS A 84 10.21 -21.33 3.01
C HIS A 84 9.26 -21.51 1.81
N SER A 85 7.97 -21.71 2.10
CA SER A 85 6.93 -21.94 1.08
C SER A 85 6.14 -20.69 0.70
N ASN A 86 6.09 -19.66 1.56
CA ASN A 86 5.39 -18.39 1.27
C ASN A 86 6.18 -17.56 0.25
N THR A 87 5.50 -17.10 -0.79
CA THR A 87 6.05 -16.40 -1.95
C THR A 87 5.67 -14.92 -2.01
N TYR A 88 4.60 -14.52 -1.32
CA TYR A 88 3.99 -13.21 -1.41
C TYR A 88 3.71 -12.59 -0.03
N ARG A 89 3.16 -13.34 0.93
CA ARG A 89 2.84 -12.89 2.30
C ARG A 89 4.03 -13.08 3.24
N GLY A 90 4.03 -12.36 4.36
CA GLY A 90 5.08 -12.43 5.38
C GLY A 90 6.13 -11.33 5.27
N TYR A 91 7.34 -11.63 5.74
CA TYR A 91 8.39 -10.64 6.02
C TYR A 91 9.41 -10.49 4.90
N PHE A 92 9.94 -9.27 4.74
CA PHE A 92 11.17 -9.00 3.98
C PHE A 92 12.13 -8.10 4.79
N PRO A 93 13.43 -8.43 4.86
CA PRO A 93 14.42 -7.66 5.61
C PRO A 93 14.93 -6.43 4.84
N THR A 94 15.63 -5.54 5.55
CA THR A 94 16.47 -4.50 4.94
C THR A 94 17.61 -5.10 4.10
N GLN A 95 17.93 -4.44 2.99
CA GLN A 95 18.84 -4.98 1.96
C GLN A 95 20.04 -4.07 1.71
N LEU A 96 20.81 -3.83 2.78
CA LEU A 96 21.94 -2.89 2.83
C LEU A 96 22.97 -3.06 1.69
N HIS A 97 23.16 -4.29 1.21
CA HIS A 97 24.14 -4.61 0.16
C HIS A 97 23.63 -4.45 -1.28
N LEU A 98 22.31 -4.38 -1.49
CA LEU A 98 21.68 -4.28 -2.81
C LEU A 98 21.09 -2.89 -3.07
N THR A 99 20.44 -2.30 -2.06
CA THR A 99 19.77 -1.01 -2.17
C THR A 99 20.09 -0.13 -0.96
N PRO A 100 21.31 0.45 -0.86
CA PRO A 100 21.77 1.21 0.31
C PRO A 100 20.93 2.47 0.62
N ASP A 101 20.21 3.03 -0.37
CA ASP A 101 19.30 4.17 -0.17
C ASP A 101 17.82 3.76 0.12
N ASN A 102 17.46 2.49 -0.11
CA ASN A 102 16.12 1.93 0.14
C ASN A 102 16.15 0.93 1.31
N LEU A 103 16.55 1.44 2.48
CA LEU A 103 16.62 0.67 3.73
C LEU A 103 15.24 0.59 4.38
N LYS A 104 14.38 -0.29 3.86
CA LYS A 104 13.10 -0.67 4.44
C LYS A 104 13.09 -2.16 4.78
N GLU A 105 12.50 -2.50 5.92
CA GLU A 105 11.95 -3.84 6.19
C GLU A 105 10.42 -3.77 6.14
N GLY A 106 9.76 -4.90 5.93
CA GLY A 106 8.31 -4.93 5.85
C GLY A 106 7.68 -6.27 6.18
N PHE A 107 6.42 -6.23 6.57
CA PHE A 107 5.58 -7.40 6.85
C PHE A 107 4.22 -7.22 6.19
N GLU A 108 3.81 -8.21 5.40
CA GLU A 108 2.64 -8.13 4.53
C GLU A 108 1.62 -9.20 4.85
N ILE A 109 0.38 -8.77 5.04
CA ILE A 109 -0.78 -9.64 5.26
C ILE A 109 -1.89 -9.31 4.24
N GLY A 110 -2.55 -10.34 3.76
CA GLY A 110 -3.77 -10.27 2.97
C GLY A 110 -4.99 -10.64 3.81
N ASN A 111 -6.07 -11.03 3.13
CA ASN A 111 -7.36 -11.37 3.72
C ASN A 111 -7.25 -12.43 4.85
N PRO A 112 -7.62 -12.10 6.11
CA PRO A 112 -7.59 -13.04 7.23
C PRO A 112 -8.49 -14.27 7.06
N THR A 113 -9.59 -14.14 6.31
CA THR A 113 -10.57 -15.20 6.07
C THR A 113 -10.39 -15.88 4.71
N ALA A 114 -9.21 -15.71 4.09
CA ALA A 114 -8.79 -16.33 2.83
C ALA A 114 -8.83 -17.87 2.91
N ASN A 115 -10.01 -18.45 2.73
CA ASN A 115 -10.29 -19.87 2.79
C ASN A 115 -9.98 -20.55 1.46
N HIS A 116 -8.85 -20.20 0.86
CA HIS A 116 -8.30 -20.98 -0.23
C HIS A 116 -7.88 -22.32 0.38
N GLY A 117 -8.57 -23.40 -0.01
CA GLY A 117 -8.11 -24.76 0.26
C GLY A 117 -6.76 -25.04 -0.41
N PRO A 118 -6.38 -26.31 -0.68
CA PRO A 118 -5.24 -26.60 -1.53
C PRO A 118 -5.54 -26.18 -2.99
N HIS A 119 -5.52 -24.88 -3.26
CA HIS A 119 -5.92 -24.31 -4.53
C HIS A 119 -4.89 -24.67 -5.58
N ASN A 120 -5.39 -25.38 -6.58
CA ASN A 120 -4.64 -25.85 -7.73
C ASN A 120 -4.47 -24.71 -8.76
N THR A 121 -4.02 -23.53 -8.33
CA THR A 121 -3.62 -22.40 -9.18
C THR A 121 -2.27 -22.67 -9.83
N ALA A 122 -2.27 -23.75 -10.62
CA ALA A 122 -1.22 -24.25 -11.50
C ALA A 122 0.19 -24.44 -10.90
N LYS A 123 0.78 -25.62 -11.14
CA LYS A 123 2.20 -25.93 -10.86
C LYS A 123 3.21 -25.11 -11.71
N THR A 124 2.80 -23.96 -12.24
CA THR A 124 3.53 -23.17 -13.25
C THR A 124 3.72 -21.70 -12.88
N GLN A 125 3.09 -21.17 -11.83
CA GLN A 125 3.27 -19.77 -11.43
C GLN A 125 4.24 -19.63 -10.24
N LYS A 126 5.19 -18.69 -10.35
CA LYS A 126 6.23 -18.45 -9.34
C LYS A 126 5.74 -17.78 -8.04
N ILE A 127 4.64 -17.03 -8.09
CA ILE A 127 4.13 -16.22 -6.96
C ILE A 127 2.64 -16.47 -6.78
N ASN A 128 2.24 -16.93 -5.60
CA ASN A 128 0.86 -17.12 -5.21
C ASN A 128 0.33 -15.87 -4.50
N LEU A 129 -0.53 -15.09 -5.17
CA LEU A 129 -1.07 -13.84 -4.63
C LEU A 129 -2.15 -14.07 -3.55
N SER A 130 -2.83 -15.21 -3.64
CA SER A 130 -3.89 -15.66 -2.73
C SER A 130 -3.37 -16.64 -1.66
N GLU A 131 -2.06 -16.69 -1.39
CA GLU A 131 -1.55 -17.48 -0.28
C GLU A 131 -1.98 -16.93 1.09
N THR A 132 -2.12 -17.82 2.06
CA THR A 132 -2.52 -17.48 3.43
C THR A 132 -1.45 -16.71 4.19
N ASN A 133 -1.88 -15.92 5.19
CA ASN A 133 -0.97 -15.16 6.04
C ASN A 133 -0.08 -16.08 6.88
N VAL A 134 1.20 -15.71 7.00
CA VAL A 134 2.15 -16.31 7.94
C VAL A 134 2.33 -15.39 9.15
N TRP A 135 2.19 -15.94 10.35
CA TRP A 135 2.19 -15.19 11.61
C TRP A 135 3.32 -15.65 12.55
N PRO A 136 3.87 -14.77 13.41
CA PRO A 136 4.70 -15.21 14.52
C PRO A 136 3.89 -16.09 15.48
N ASP A 137 4.58 -16.86 16.32
CA ASP A 137 3.93 -17.61 17.39
C ASP A 137 3.15 -16.65 18.34
N ALA A 138 1.94 -17.03 18.75
CA ALA A 138 1.08 -16.19 19.59
C ALA A 138 1.68 -15.87 20.97
N THR A 139 2.65 -16.65 21.45
CA THR A 139 3.43 -16.35 22.67
C THR A 139 4.50 -15.27 22.45
N VAL A 140 4.88 -15.00 21.20
CA VAL A 140 5.87 -14.00 20.78
C VAL A 140 5.19 -12.72 20.29
N PHE A 141 4.03 -12.83 19.64
CA PHE A 141 3.29 -11.69 19.09
C PHE A 141 1.80 -11.79 19.36
N SER A 142 1.31 -10.91 20.25
CA SER A 142 -0.07 -10.96 20.77
C SER A 142 -1.11 -10.31 19.86
N LYS A 143 -0.69 -9.63 18.79
CA LYS A 143 -1.50 -8.64 18.07
C LYS A 143 -2.09 -9.09 16.74
N GLN A 144 -1.93 -10.37 16.37
CA GLN A 144 -2.49 -10.94 15.13
C GLN A 144 -3.94 -10.51 14.91
N GLN A 145 -4.85 -10.81 15.84
CA GLN A 145 -6.28 -10.51 15.72
C GLN A 145 -6.56 -9.01 15.52
N ARG A 146 -5.74 -8.14 16.10
CA ARG A 146 -5.92 -6.68 16.01
C ARG A 146 -5.42 -6.14 14.66
N LEU A 147 -4.39 -6.75 14.06
CA LEU A 147 -4.00 -6.48 12.66
C LEU A 147 -5.01 -7.06 11.66
N GLU A 148 -5.57 -8.24 11.91
CA GLU A 148 -6.63 -8.84 11.09
C GLU A 148 -7.91 -7.99 11.11
N GLN A 149 -8.27 -7.43 12.27
CA GLN A 149 -9.35 -6.44 12.37
C GLN A 149 -9.03 -5.15 11.59
N MET A 150 -7.79 -4.65 11.66
CA MET A 150 -7.36 -3.45 10.92
C MET A 150 -7.50 -3.66 9.41
N TYR A 151 -7.08 -4.82 8.91
CA TYR A 151 -7.27 -5.21 7.52
C TYR A 151 -8.75 -5.13 7.12
N ASN A 152 -9.64 -5.73 7.91
CA ASN A 152 -11.07 -5.78 7.59
C ASN A 152 -11.70 -4.37 7.59
N GLU A 153 -11.39 -3.52 8.58
CA GLU A 153 -11.92 -2.16 8.63
C GLU A 153 -11.40 -1.27 7.48
N LEU A 154 -10.16 -1.48 7.03
CA LEU A 154 -9.60 -0.79 5.86
C LEU A 154 -10.17 -1.31 4.53
N GLN A 155 -10.49 -2.61 4.44
CA GLN A 155 -11.24 -3.18 3.31
C GLN A 155 -12.66 -2.59 3.25
N ASP A 156 -13.38 -2.53 4.37
CA ASP A 156 -14.72 -1.95 4.47
C ASP A 156 -14.73 -0.44 4.14
N LEU A 157 -13.75 0.32 4.64
CA LEU A 157 -13.59 1.74 4.30
C LEU A 157 -13.29 1.91 2.80
N SER A 158 -12.41 1.10 2.24
CA SER A 158 -12.10 1.10 0.80
C SER A 158 -13.35 0.80 -0.03
N SER A 159 -14.15 -0.20 0.37
CA SER A 159 -15.43 -0.52 -0.27
C SER A 159 -16.37 0.69 -0.29
N LYS A 160 -16.59 1.33 0.86
CA LYS A 160 -17.46 2.54 0.96
C LYS A 160 -16.96 3.67 0.07
N LEU A 161 -15.65 3.92 0.04
CA LEU A 161 -15.04 4.94 -0.82
C LEU A 161 -15.21 4.60 -2.31
N LEU A 162 -15.03 3.33 -2.69
CA LEU A 162 -15.18 2.89 -4.07
C LEU A 162 -16.63 2.94 -4.57
N SER A 163 -17.61 2.61 -3.72
CA SER A 163 -19.04 2.84 -4.01
C SER A 163 -19.36 4.33 -4.24
N LEU A 164 -18.86 5.23 -3.38
CA LEU A 164 -19.02 6.68 -3.57
C LEU A 164 -18.38 7.17 -4.87
N LEU A 165 -17.22 6.62 -5.23
CA LEU A 165 -16.55 6.95 -6.50
C LEU A 165 -17.32 6.41 -7.70
N ALA A 166 -17.86 5.20 -7.64
CA ALA A 166 -18.73 4.65 -8.69
C ALA A 166 -19.97 5.52 -8.93
N THR A 167 -20.67 5.90 -7.86
CA THR A 167 -21.81 6.84 -7.93
C THR A 167 -21.42 8.20 -8.52
N SER A 168 -20.22 8.70 -8.21
CA SER A 168 -19.73 9.97 -8.78
C SER A 168 -19.48 9.92 -10.29
N LEU A 169 -19.25 8.71 -10.84
CA LEU A 169 -19.11 8.44 -12.27
C LEU A 169 -20.45 8.13 -12.95
N GLY A 170 -21.57 8.24 -12.23
CA GLY A 170 -22.90 7.88 -12.73
C GLY A 170 -23.14 6.38 -12.85
N LYS A 171 -22.43 5.56 -12.06
CA LYS A 171 -22.69 4.12 -11.90
C LYS A 171 -23.52 3.86 -10.65
N ASP A 172 -24.11 2.67 -10.58
CA ASP A 172 -24.74 2.19 -9.35
C ASP A 172 -23.68 1.98 -8.25
N SER A 173 -24.08 2.12 -6.98
CA SER A 173 -23.15 2.06 -5.83
C SER A 173 -22.56 0.67 -5.60
N ASP A 174 -23.19 -0.38 -6.14
CA ASP A 174 -22.78 -1.78 -6.10
C ASP A 174 -21.90 -2.20 -7.29
N PHE A 175 -21.58 -1.29 -8.22
CA PHE A 175 -20.72 -1.50 -9.39
C PHE A 175 -19.35 -2.13 -9.06
N VAL A 176 -18.85 -1.91 -7.85
CA VAL A 176 -17.55 -2.42 -7.36
C VAL A 176 -17.67 -3.70 -6.52
N SER A 177 -18.87 -4.26 -6.34
CA SER A 177 -19.09 -5.39 -5.42
C SER A 177 -18.26 -6.62 -5.79
N SER A 178 -18.17 -6.94 -7.09
CA SER A 178 -17.36 -8.06 -7.60
C SER A 178 -15.84 -7.85 -7.48
N TRP A 179 -15.39 -6.66 -7.04
CA TRP A 179 -13.99 -6.39 -6.75
C TRP A 179 -13.64 -6.80 -5.30
N LEU A 180 -14.64 -7.01 -4.45
CA LEU A 180 -14.48 -7.46 -3.06
C LEU A 180 -14.30 -8.98 -2.98
N ASP A 181 -14.88 -9.71 -3.93
CA ASP A 181 -14.79 -11.17 -4.05
C ASP A 181 -13.33 -11.63 -4.21
N ASP A 182 -12.89 -12.52 -3.32
CA ASP A 182 -11.51 -13.04 -3.23
C ASP A 182 -10.40 -11.96 -3.31
N SER A 183 -10.71 -10.75 -2.82
CA SER A 183 -9.86 -9.56 -2.90
C SER A 183 -8.42 -9.82 -2.43
N LEU A 184 -7.46 -9.47 -3.30
CA LEU A 184 -6.03 -9.66 -3.08
C LEU A 184 -5.38 -8.54 -2.22
N SER A 185 -6.19 -7.63 -1.68
CA SER A 185 -5.77 -6.47 -0.89
C SER A 185 -4.67 -6.81 0.12
N THR A 186 -3.81 -5.83 0.39
CA THR A 186 -2.59 -6.04 1.18
C THR A 186 -2.44 -4.94 2.22
N LEU A 187 -2.52 -5.29 3.50
CA LEU A 187 -1.98 -4.46 4.57
C LEU A 187 -0.49 -4.73 4.69
N ARG A 188 0.31 -3.67 4.50
CA ARG A 188 1.77 -3.75 4.55
C ARG A 188 2.27 -2.86 5.68
N LEU A 189 2.87 -3.46 6.71
CA LEU A 189 3.65 -2.73 7.69
C LEU A 189 5.03 -2.45 7.08
N LEU A 190 5.47 -1.20 7.04
CA LEU A 190 6.83 -0.82 6.65
C LEU A 190 7.53 -0.09 7.80
N HIS A 191 8.79 -0.43 7.98
CA HIS A 191 9.70 0.28 8.86
C HIS A 191 10.98 0.66 8.10
N TYR A 192 11.27 1.95 8.11
CA TYR A 192 12.52 2.52 7.60
C TYR A 192 13.39 2.88 8.82
N PRO A 193 14.28 1.97 9.26
CA PRO A 193 15.13 2.20 10.43
C PRO A 193 16.02 3.43 10.27
N PRO A 194 16.50 4.03 11.37
CA PRO A 194 17.36 5.19 11.31
C PRO A 194 18.69 4.81 10.66
N VAL A 195 19.07 5.52 9.60
CA VAL A 195 20.32 5.24 8.89
C VAL A 195 21.50 5.88 9.65
N PRO A 196 22.51 5.10 10.09
CA PRO A 196 23.69 5.66 10.72
C PRO A 196 24.43 6.62 9.78
N GLN A 197 24.91 7.76 10.26
CA GLN A 197 25.59 8.76 9.44
C GLN A 197 26.83 8.19 8.70
N ALA A 198 27.48 7.16 9.25
CA ALA A 198 28.60 6.46 8.61
C ALA A 198 28.20 5.56 7.42
N ALA A 199 26.93 5.13 7.36
CA ALA A 199 26.38 4.36 6.23
C ALA A 199 25.88 5.27 5.08
N THR A 200 25.77 6.58 5.32
CA THR A 200 25.31 7.53 4.30
C THR A 200 26.49 8.05 3.47
N GLN A 201 26.69 7.50 2.26
CA GLN A 201 27.57 8.14 1.26
C GLN A 201 27.09 9.58 1.03
N GLN A 202 27.96 10.59 1.05
CA GLN A 202 27.52 11.96 0.72
C GLN A 202 26.92 11.97 -0.69
N PRO A 203 25.82 12.72 -0.95
CA PRO A 203 25.35 12.89 -2.32
C PRO A 203 26.49 13.47 -3.15
N GLU A 204 26.78 12.88 -4.31
CA GLU A 204 27.75 13.49 -5.22
C GLU A 204 27.31 14.90 -5.57
N GLN A 205 28.26 15.82 -5.77
CA GLN A 205 27.95 17.25 -5.93
C GLN A 205 27.10 17.49 -7.20
N GLY A 206 25.79 17.59 -7.00
CA GLY A 206 24.81 17.78 -8.08
C GLY A 206 23.51 16.99 -7.87
N GLU A 207 23.53 15.88 -7.11
CA GLU A 207 22.32 15.08 -6.93
C GLU A 207 21.37 15.60 -5.84
N SER A 208 20.09 15.54 -6.17
CA SER A 208 19.00 16.16 -5.42
C SER A 208 18.30 15.16 -4.51
N VAL A 209 18.18 15.50 -3.22
CA VAL A 209 17.29 14.88 -2.20
C VAL A 209 17.30 13.34 -2.17
N ARG A 210 17.95 12.73 -1.16
CA ARG A 210 17.84 11.28 -0.91
C ARG A 210 16.38 10.82 -0.84
N LEU A 211 16.07 9.71 -1.50
CA LEU A 211 14.74 9.12 -1.51
C LEU A 211 14.78 7.71 -0.92
N SER A 212 13.88 7.41 0.03
CA SER A 212 13.59 6.04 0.46
C SER A 212 12.55 5.36 -0.42
N CYS A 213 11.88 6.10 -1.32
CA CYS A 213 11.10 5.56 -2.42
C CYS A 213 11.15 6.51 -3.61
N THR A 214 11.53 6.00 -4.77
CA THR A 214 11.67 6.75 -6.02
C THR A 214 10.30 7.22 -6.58
N PRO A 215 10.29 8.18 -7.53
CA PRO A 215 9.06 8.59 -8.21
C PRO A 215 8.31 7.42 -8.86
N HIS A 216 7.06 7.21 -8.48
CA HIS A 216 6.19 6.17 -9.05
C HIS A 216 4.69 6.53 -8.92
N THR A 217 3.85 5.75 -9.59
CA THR A 217 2.40 5.65 -9.32
C THR A 217 2.09 4.25 -8.79
N ASP A 218 1.05 4.13 -7.96
CA ASP A 218 0.58 2.82 -7.50
C ASP A 218 -0.09 2.07 -8.65
N SER A 219 0.19 0.77 -8.80
CA SER A 219 -0.34 -0.04 -9.90
C SER A 219 -1.81 -0.44 -9.75
N GLY A 220 -2.33 -0.45 -8.52
CA GLY A 220 -3.63 -1.02 -8.15
C GLY A 220 -4.82 -0.06 -8.32
N ILE A 221 -5.80 -0.19 -7.42
CA ILE A 221 -7.06 0.58 -7.46
C ILE A 221 -7.01 1.79 -6.54
N LEU A 222 -6.82 1.56 -5.23
CA LEU A 222 -6.91 2.58 -4.19
C LEU A 222 -5.90 2.25 -3.09
N THR A 223 -5.15 3.23 -2.62
CA THR A 223 -4.22 3.09 -1.49
C THR A 223 -4.71 3.94 -0.32
N LEU A 224 -4.78 3.35 0.87
CA LEU A 224 -5.03 4.03 2.14
C LEU A 224 -3.74 3.97 2.98
N LEU A 225 -3.17 5.10 3.35
CA LEU A 225 -1.87 5.19 4.01
C LEU A 225 -1.96 5.90 5.37
N HIS A 226 -1.65 5.16 6.43
CA HIS A 226 -1.23 5.76 7.69
C HIS A 226 0.28 6.06 7.62
N GLN A 227 0.65 7.34 7.63
CA GLN A 227 2.03 7.80 7.76
C GLN A 227 2.25 8.47 9.12
N ASP A 228 3.45 8.35 9.66
CA ASP A 228 3.83 8.92 10.95
C ASP A 228 4.27 10.40 10.86
N ALA A 229 4.62 10.98 12.01
CA ALA A 229 5.15 12.34 12.12
C ALA A 229 6.52 12.56 11.46
N THR A 230 7.22 11.51 11.03
CA THR A 230 8.49 11.62 10.29
C THR A 230 8.25 12.15 8.87
N GLY A 231 7.07 11.86 8.30
CA GLY A 231 6.62 12.40 7.02
C GLY A 231 7.49 11.95 5.85
N GLY A 232 7.78 12.86 4.90
CA GLY A 232 8.67 12.61 3.76
C GLY A 232 7.97 12.26 2.45
N LEU A 233 6.67 11.95 2.46
CA LEU A 233 5.86 11.80 1.25
C LEU A 233 5.77 13.14 0.49
N GLU A 234 5.98 13.09 -0.83
CA GLU A 234 5.79 14.21 -1.75
C GLU A 234 4.99 13.76 -2.99
N VAL A 235 4.07 14.60 -3.45
CA VAL A 235 3.18 14.35 -4.60
C VAL A 235 3.47 15.38 -5.69
N LEU A 236 3.62 14.95 -6.94
CA LEU A 236 3.92 15.84 -8.06
C LEU A 236 2.66 16.56 -8.55
N ASN A 237 2.66 17.90 -8.58
CA ASN A 237 1.57 18.69 -9.12
C ASN A 237 1.69 18.93 -10.64
N ALA A 238 0.66 19.52 -11.26
CA ALA A 238 0.67 19.84 -12.70
C ALA A 238 1.66 20.95 -13.12
N ALA A 239 2.38 21.58 -12.19
CA ALA A 239 3.49 22.50 -12.49
C ALA A 239 4.86 21.79 -12.52
N GLY A 240 4.93 20.50 -12.20
CA GLY A 240 6.18 19.76 -12.04
C GLY A 240 6.83 19.95 -10.66
N GLU A 241 6.09 20.45 -9.68
CA GLU A 241 6.58 20.72 -8.32
C GLU A 241 6.24 19.55 -7.38
N TRP A 242 7.21 19.15 -6.56
CA TRP A 242 7.02 18.15 -5.51
C TRP A 242 6.39 18.79 -4.28
N ILE A 243 5.12 18.50 -4.03
CA ILE A 243 4.35 19.07 -2.93
C ILE A 243 4.42 18.14 -1.71
N PRO A 244 4.93 18.58 -0.55
CA PRO A 244 4.96 17.75 0.65
C PRO A 244 3.56 17.38 1.14
N ALA A 245 3.41 16.12 1.54
CA ALA A 245 2.26 15.62 2.27
C ALA A 245 2.64 15.43 3.76
N PRO A 246 2.60 16.49 4.59
CA PRO A 246 2.99 16.41 6.00
C PRO A 246 2.08 15.48 6.81
N TYR A 247 2.52 15.09 8.01
CA TYR A 247 1.66 14.38 8.95
C TYR A 247 0.51 15.28 9.43
N ILE A 248 -0.71 14.76 9.39
CA ILE A 248 -1.89 15.36 10.01
C ILE A 248 -2.49 14.29 10.93
N SER A 249 -2.57 14.62 12.23
CA SER A 249 -3.03 13.67 13.27
C SER A 249 -4.47 13.22 13.02
N GLY A 250 -4.72 11.92 13.14
CA GLY A 250 -6.06 11.33 12.93
C GLY A 250 -6.54 11.36 11.48
N SER A 251 -5.63 11.47 10.51
CA SER A 251 -5.95 11.45 9.07
C SER A 251 -5.21 10.35 8.33
N ILE A 252 -5.87 9.77 7.33
CA ILE A 252 -5.22 8.87 6.37
C ILE A 252 -4.97 9.59 5.06
N VAL A 253 -3.83 9.33 4.42
CA VAL A 253 -3.61 9.74 3.03
C VAL A 253 -4.28 8.71 2.14
N VAL A 254 -5.05 9.13 1.14
CA VAL A 254 -5.68 8.24 0.16
C VAL A 254 -5.33 8.67 -1.25
N ASN A 255 -4.98 7.71 -2.10
CA ASN A 255 -4.68 7.97 -3.51
C ASN A 255 -5.18 6.90 -4.47
N ILE A 256 -5.40 7.32 -5.71
CA ILE A 256 -5.84 6.48 -6.83
C ILE A 256 -4.63 5.82 -7.49
N GLY A 257 -4.77 4.55 -7.87
CA GLY A 257 -3.78 3.82 -8.65
C GLY A 257 -4.05 3.83 -10.17
N ASP A 258 -3.05 3.41 -10.94
CA ASP A 258 -3.07 3.35 -12.41
C ASP A 258 -4.30 2.63 -12.96
N LEU A 259 -4.69 1.50 -12.35
CA LEU A 259 -5.81 0.72 -12.85
C LEU A 259 -7.14 1.45 -12.63
N MET A 260 -7.33 2.10 -11.49
CA MET A 260 -8.55 2.88 -11.25
C MET A 260 -8.60 4.16 -12.10
N ALA A 261 -7.45 4.77 -12.41
CA ALA A 261 -7.36 5.82 -13.41
C ALA A 261 -7.78 5.31 -14.81
N ARG A 262 -7.43 4.07 -15.19
CA ARG A 262 -7.87 3.45 -16.45
C ARG A 262 -9.37 3.10 -16.43
N VAL A 263 -9.85 2.38 -15.42
CA VAL A 263 -11.25 1.96 -15.25
C VAL A 263 -12.19 3.17 -15.27
N SER A 264 -11.82 4.26 -14.59
CA SER A 264 -12.57 5.52 -14.60
C SER A 264 -12.46 6.33 -15.89
N GLY A 265 -11.96 5.77 -17.00
CA GLY A 265 -11.83 6.46 -18.29
C GLY A 265 -10.95 7.70 -18.23
N SER A 266 -9.84 7.62 -17.47
CA SER A 266 -8.93 8.74 -17.17
C SER A 266 -9.58 9.94 -16.47
N ARG A 267 -10.77 9.81 -15.88
CA ARG A 267 -11.39 10.91 -15.10
C ARG A 267 -10.66 11.09 -13.78
N PHE A 268 -10.40 10.00 -13.02
CA PHE A 268 -9.52 10.03 -11.86
C PHE A 268 -8.02 10.04 -12.24
N LYS A 269 -7.15 10.41 -11.29
CA LYS A 269 -5.71 10.56 -11.50
C LYS A 269 -4.88 9.71 -10.56
N ALA A 270 -4.14 8.77 -11.14
CA ALA A 270 -2.96 8.21 -10.51
C ALA A 270 -1.85 9.27 -10.59
N THR A 271 -1.52 9.87 -9.45
CA THR A 271 -0.55 10.98 -9.40
C THR A 271 0.81 10.47 -8.94
N MET A 272 1.86 10.89 -9.63
CA MET A 272 3.22 10.44 -9.32
C MET A 272 3.65 11.00 -7.97
N HIS A 273 4.19 10.13 -7.11
CA HIS A 273 4.61 10.47 -5.76
C HIS A 273 5.96 9.80 -5.43
N ARG A 274 6.65 10.30 -4.40
CA ARG A 274 7.94 9.79 -3.92
C ARG A 274 8.05 9.95 -2.41
N VAL A 275 9.02 9.28 -1.79
CA VAL A 275 9.29 9.42 -0.34
C VAL A 275 10.73 9.85 -0.14
N ARG A 276 10.94 11.06 0.40
CA ARG A 276 12.24 11.54 0.86
C ARG A 276 12.72 10.68 2.03
N ALA A 277 14.01 10.36 2.05
CA ALA A 277 14.62 9.72 3.20
C ALA A 277 14.57 10.68 4.42
N PRO A 278 14.33 10.16 5.64
CA PRO A 278 14.47 10.96 6.85
C PRO A 278 15.91 11.46 7.00
N PRO A 279 16.14 12.60 7.68
CA PRO A 279 17.49 13.06 7.97
C PRO A 279 18.23 12.00 8.81
N PRO A 280 19.54 11.76 8.56
CA PRO A 280 20.30 10.76 9.31
C PRO A 280 20.30 11.07 10.80
N ASN A 281 20.00 10.07 11.64
CA ASN A 281 20.10 10.20 13.09
C ASN A 281 21.36 9.48 13.58
N PRO A 282 22.46 10.19 13.90
CA PRO A 282 23.70 9.56 14.31
C PRO A 282 23.63 8.88 15.69
N ASN A 283 22.57 9.14 16.48
CA ASN A 283 22.47 8.75 17.88
C ASN A 283 21.52 7.57 18.14
N SER A 284 20.94 6.95 17.11
CA SER A 284 20.04 5.80 17.28
C SER A 284 20.19 4.78 16.16
N THR A 285 20.34 3.52 16.54
CA THR A 285 20.13 2.33 15.70
C THR A 285 19.00 1.45 16.27
N ASP A 286 18.17 2.04 17.14
CA ASP A 286 17.14 1.34 17.90
C ASP A 286 15.86 1.20 17.03
N PRO A 287 15.37 -0.03 16.76
CA PRO A 287 14.26 -0.29 15.85
C PRO A 287 12.90 0.22 16.35
N ARG A 288 12.84 0.84 17.55
CA ARG A 288 11.67 1.58 18.03
C ARG A 288 11.52 2.95 17.37
N PHE A 289 12.60 3.47 16.80
CA PHE A 289 12.66 4.74 16.08
C PHE A 289 12.91 4.47 14.59
N GLY A 290 12.56 5.44 13.76
CA GLY A 290 12.58 5.31 12.30
C GLY A 290 11.33 5.95 11.74
N ARG A 291 11.09 5.78 10.43
CA ARG A 291 9.80 6.11 9.81
C ARG A 291 8.94 4.86 9.72
N PHE A 292 7.73 4.93 10.26
CA PHE A 292 6.71 3.90 10.05
C PHE A 292 5.73 4.32 8.94
N SER A 293 5.37 3.37 8.09
CA SER A 293 4.44 3.58 6.97
C SER A 293 3.53 2.35 6.90
N ILE A 294 2.22 2.54 7.03
CA ILE A 294 1.26 1.45 6.97
C ILE A 294 0.29 1.72 5.81
N PRO A 295 0.69 1.43 4.55
CA PRO A 295 -0.22 1.39 3.43
C PRO A 295 -1.06 0.10 3.44
N PHE A 296 -2.34 0.29 3.18
CA PHE A 296 -3.29 -0.72 2.76
C PHE A 296 -3.59 -0.48 1.27
N PHE A 297 -3.26 -1.47 0.44
CA PHE A 297 -3.58 -1.45 -0.98
C PHE A 297 -4.89 -2.22 -1.18
N PHE A 298 -5.95 -1.54 -1.63
CA PHE A 298 -7.15 -2.21 -2.08
C PHE A 298 -6.90 -2.80 -3.46
N GLU A 299 -7.04 -4.12 -3.56
CA GLU A 299 -6.78 -4.87 -4.79
C GLU A 299 -7.89 -5.91 -5.04
N PRO A 300 -8.49 -5.95 -6.25
CA PRO A 300 -9.52 -6.94 -6.61
C PRO A 300 -9.03 -8.39 -6.51
N GLY A 301 -9.97 -9.35 -6.57
CA GLY A 301 -9.63 -10.77 -6.68
C GLY A 301 -8.89 -11.10 -7.98
N GLU A 302 -8.10 -12.18 -8.01
CA GLU A 302 -7.20 -12.50 -9.14
C GLU A 302 -7.95 -12.62 -10.48
N ASN A 303 -9.14 -13.22 -10.47
CA ASN A 303 -9.97 -13.39 -11.67
C ASN A 303 -10.99 -12.26 -11.88
N CYS A 304 -10.92 -11.17 -11.10
CA CYS A 304 -11.84 -10.06 -11.23
C CYS A 304 -11.67 -9.38 -12.59
N VAL A 305 -12.78 -9.15 -13.29
CA VAL A 305 -12.84 -8.50 -14.60
C VAL A 305 -13.32 -7.06 -14.41
N LEU A 306 -12.47 -6.10 -14.72
CA LEU A 306 -12.77 -4.68 -14.58
C LEU A 306 -13.09 -4.06 -15.95
N PRO A 307 -14.25 -3.42 -16.13
CA PRO A 307 -14.57 -2.72 -17.38
C PRO A 307 -13.72 -1.45 -17.52
N VAL A 308 -13.25 -1.14 -18.72
CA VAL A 308 -12.52 0.11 -19.01
C VAL A 308 -13.43 1.09 -19.71
N GLU A 309 -13.71 2.24 -19.10
CA GLU A 309 -14.53 3.26 -19.76
C GLU A 309 -13.78 3.98 -20.89
N GLY A 310 -14.39 4.01 -22.08
CA GLY A 310 -13.89 4.73 -23.25
C GLY A 310 -13.05 3.89 -24.23
N GLU A 311 -12.77 2.63 -23.91
CA GLU A 311 -12.17 1.64 -24.81
C GLU A 311 -13.13 0.44 -24.95
N GLU A 312 -13.15 -0.25 -26.10
CA GLU A 312 -13.72 -1.60 -26.15
C GLU A 312 -12.72 -2.56 -25.48
N GLY A 313 -12.90 -2.81 -24.18
CA GLY A 313 -12.00 -3.70 -23.44
C GLY A 313 -12.33 -3.87 -21.96
N GLU A 314 -11.83 -4.98 -21.44
CA GLU A 314 -11.86 -5.36 -20.03
C GLU A 314 -10.42 -5.62 -19.56
N VAL A 315 -10.18 -5.56 -18.25
CA VAL A 315 -8.90 -5.91 -17.62
C VAL A 315 -9.14 -7.01 -16.60
N VAL A 316 -8.49 -8.16 -16.77
CA VAL A 316 -8.41 -9.18 -15.72
C VAL A 316 -7.35 -8.74 -14.71
N TYR A 317 -7.72 -8.64 -13.44
CA TYR A 317 -6.86 -8.05 -12.42
C TYR A 317 -5.54 -8.83 -12.24
N GLY A 318 -5.60 -10.15 -12.16
CA GLY A 318 -4.43 -11.04 -12.01
C GLY A 318 -3.40 -10.87 -13.12
N GLU A 319 -3.85 -10.73 -14.38
CA GLU A 319 -2.96 -10.49 -15.52
C GLU A 319 -2.29 -9.11 -15.42
N TRP A 320 -3.06 -8.08 -15.03
CA TRP A 320 -2.57 -6.72 -14.84
C TRP A 320 -1.51 -6.63 -13.74
N VAL A 321 -1.80 -7.14 -12.54
CA VAL A 321 -0.86 -7.06 -11.42
C VAL A 321 0.40 -7.86 -11.70
N ARG A 322 0.30 -9.06 -12.31
CA ARG A 322 1.47 -9.86 -12.68
C ARG A 322 2.36 -9.17 -13.72
N LYS A 323 1.76 -8.49 -14.71
CA LYS A 323 2.49 -7.65 -15.68
C LYS A 323 3.15 -6.42 -15.05
N LYS A 324 2.58 -5.86 -13.97
CA LYS A 324 3.20 -4.77 -13.20
C LYS A 324 4.33 -5.29 -12.32
N MET A 325 4.13 -6.41 -11.62
CA MET A 325 5.14 -7.04 -10.75
C MET A 325 6.44 -7.38 -11.50
N SER A 326 6.38 -7.86 -12.74
CA SER A 326 7.59 -8.13 -13.55
C SER A 326 8.42 -6.88 -13.90
N THR A 327 7.88 -5.67 -13.70
CA THR A 327 8.65 -4.42 -13.81
C THR A 327 9.36 -4.02 -12.51
N PHE A 328 8.99 -4.61 -11.37
CA PHE A 328 9.65 -4.35 -10.09
C PHE A 328 10.90 -5.22 -9.96
N VAL A 329 12.02 -4.60 -9.57
CA VAL A 329 13.33 -5.27 -9.43
C VAL A 329 13.24 -6.50 -8.52
N GLU A 330 12.46 -6.41 -7.46
CA GLU A 330 12.20 -7.45 -6.45
C GLU A 330 11.63 -8.78 -7.04
N PHE A 331 11.13 -8.77 -8.28
CA PHE A 331 10.54 -9.93 -8.98
C PHE A 331 11.19 -10.25 -10.35
N GLN A 332 12.31 -9.62 -10.70
CA GLN A 332 13.05 -9.90 -11.94
C GLN A 332 14.03 -11.06 -11.76
N GLU A 333 14.24 -11.86 -12.81
CA GLU A 333 15.07 -13.08 -12.73
C GLU A 333 16.56 -12.77 -12.50
N ASP A 334 17.09 -11.72 -13.15
CA ASP A 334 18.49 -11.27 -13.03
C ASP A 334 18.74 -10.29 -11.86
N SER A 335 17.77 -10.12 -10.96
CA SER A 335 17.80 -9.09 -9.91
C SER A 335 18.84 -9.32 -8.79
N GLY A 336 19.48 -10.50 -8.76
CA GLY A 336 20.30 -10.97 -7.65
C GLY A 336 19.49 -11.54 -6.47
N TYR A 337 18.16 -11.50 -6.55
CA TYR A 337 17.26 -12.20 -5.65
C TYR A 337 17.06 -13.61 -6.21
N ASP A 338 17.18 -14.65 -5.37
CA ASP A 338 16.87 -16.01 -5.78
C ASP A 338 15.35 -16.15 -5.97
N THR A 339 14.90 -15.96 -7.21
CA THR A 339 13.50 -16.15 -7.62
C THR A 339 13.14 -17.62 -7.85
N GLY A 340 14.01 -18.55 -7.44
CA GLY A 340 13.79 -19.99 -7.53
C GLY A 340 13.92 -20.51 -8.95
N THR A 341 15.04 -20.22 -9.63
CA THR A 341 15.41 -20.92 -10.87
C THR A 341 15.74 -22.37 -10.54
N THR A 342 14.79 -23.27 -10.81
CA THR A 342 15.05 -24.71 -10.88
C THR A 342 15.87 -25.00 -12.13
N GLU A 343 17.19 -25.03 -12.00
CA GLU A 343 18.00 -25.91 -12.83
C GLU A 343 18.03 -27.30 -12.17
N GLU A 344 17.56 -28.31 -12.90
CA GLU A 344 17.65 -29.71 -12.49
C GLU A 344 19.10 -30.20 -12.55
N MET A 345 19.50 -30.98 -11.55
CA MET A 345 20.64 -31.90 -11.62
C MET A 345 20.36 -33.15 -10.79
#